data_AF-C3XIS2-F1
#
_entry.id   AF-C3XIS2-F1
#
_cell.length_a   1.000
_cell.length_b   1.000
_cell.length_c   1.000
_cell.angle_alpha   90.00
_cell.angle_beta   90.00
_cell.angle_gamma   90.00
#
_symmetry.space_group_name_H-M   'P 1'
#
loop_
_entity.id
_entity.type
_entity.pdbx_description
1 polymer ?
#
loop_
_entity_poly.entity_id
_entity_poly.type
_entity_poly.pdbx_seq_one_letter_code
_entity_poly.pdbx_strand_id
1 'polypeptide(L)'
;RTSPQYLNSYTKQDKQSIQEYNVFITFDGCTLAGSKETPNNPLFFGELDKEGVFIESKPVYHLIGETDYDTKDSKESFTQTLQIFLNNSTLTLLNYSLLDSSLNIKLECNSKESQAILEREKEQRKQQKQESQTKDSTSQSTSMLHPILEDNEVKCPHNGVVKLKSNKGKSFKSKGIPMILESDLLHSSIIGCTNPLLSGGPCTMVATILPNARGLKKFNDDYPIMQDLVSSGVMSDKGFPLICTPKENTFRINSPSPSNTKDTSKEALASVIRLTKPSMRLRYKINTLQRDNLPIYRLKLNGEIIESSSDDEALKSITLDIHKDTKDLDSTIKLDKRAYSSQSTHNTTTHNNTNTTDNNATDSTTSLLSLLLKDYPKYYEFKEIDLQLDTNLLSLILIIPKKIPKVYDKAYKEYEYKDYGVGRFQYVYRYCECRELEVKNNDYTNIGLHGDALTQYIITLLTPAKAKKIEIHLANGVDSMTESKDDVDSHILKCSVINGGHSERLWGDI
;
A
#
# COMPACT_ATOMS: atom_id res chain seq x y z
N ARG A 1 -6.97 -30.62 -9.71
CA ARG A 1 -6.21 -29.97 -8.63
C ARG A 1 -7.14 -28.98 -7.95
N THR A 2 -7.70 -29.39 -6.82
CA THR A 2 -8.54 -28.56 -5.94
C THR A 2 -7.62 -27.80 -5.01
N SER A 3 -7.60 -26.47 -5.09
CA SER A 3 -6.86 -25.64 -4.13
C SER A 3 -7.53 -25.73 -2.75
N PRO A 4 -6.78 -25.70 -1.63
CA PRO A 4 -7.37 -25.67 -0.30
C PRO A 4 -8.28 -24.44 -0.13
N GLN A 5 -9.42 -24.62 0.52
CA GLN A 5 -10.41 -23.55 0.73
C GLN A 5 -10.51 -23.22 2.23
N TYR A 6 -10.53 -21.93 2.55
CA TYR A 6 -10.76 -21.44 3.90
C TYR A 6 -12.27 -21.44 4.17
N LEU A 7 -12.71 -22.22 5.17
CA LEU A 7 -14.10 -22.20 5.62
C LEU A 7 -14.20 -21.29 6.84
N ASN A 8 -15.02 -20.25 6.72
CA ASN A 8 -15.29 -19.33 7.81
C ASN A 8 -16.73 -19.58 8.31
N SER A 9 -16.89 -20.13 9.52
CA SER A 9 -18.22 -20.22 10.13
C SER A 9 -18.61 -18.83 10.68
N TYR A 10 -19.50 -18.13 10.00
CA TYR A 10 -19.99 -16.81 10.43
C TYR A 10 -20.79 -16.91 11.74
N THR A 11 -20.11 -16.75 12.88
CA THR A 11 -20.78 -16.46 14.15
C THR A 11 -20.65 -14.97 14.47
N LYS A 12 -21.62 -14.18 13.98
CA LYS A 12 -21.90 -12.75 14.24
C LYS A 12 -20.88 -11.73 13.70
N GLN A 13 -21.41 -10.69 13.04
CA GLN A 13 -20.71 -9.66 12.25
C GLN A 13 -19.94 -8.59 13.05
N ASP A 14 -19.81 -8.72 14.37
CA ASP A 14 -19.33 -7.63 15.23
C ASP A 14 -17.86 -7.77 15.71
N LYS A 15 -17.08 -8.72 15.17
CA LYS A 15 -15.73 -9.05 15.69
C LYS A 15 -14.59 -8.57 14.78
N GLN A 16 -13.57 -7.93 15.37
CA GLN A 16 -12.60 -7.06 14.69
C GLN A 16 -11.20 -7.65 14.46
N SER A 17 -10.91 -8.89 14.87
CA SER A 17 -9.60 -9.55 14.65
C SER A 17 -9.74 -10.96 14.06
N ILE A 18 -8.79 -11.40 13.22
CA ILE A 18 -8.80 -12.76 12.61
C ILE A 18 -8.68 -13.87 13.67
N GLN A 19 -8.13 -13.54 14.85
CA GLN A 19 -7.98 -14.42 16.01
C GLN A 19 -9.33 -14.71 16.70
N GLU A 20 -10.35 -13.91 16.42
CA GLU A 20 -11.70 -14.10 16.95
C GLU A 20 -12.62 -14.93 16.02
N TYR A 21 -12.12 -15.29 14.84
CA TYR A 21 -12.81 -16.17 13.89
C TYR A 21 -12.36 -17.63 14.08
N ASN A 22 -13.32 -18.55 14.14
CA ASN A 22 -13.03 -19.98 14.03
C ASN A 22 -12.75 -20.31 12.56
N VAL A 23 -11.50 -20.12 12.14
CA VAL A 23 -11.04 -20.43 10.78
C VAL A 23 -10.70 -21.91 10.69
N PHE A 24 -11.28 -22.61 9.72
CA PHE A 24 -10.93 -24.01 9.41
C PHE A 24 -10.41 -24.12 7.98
N ILE A 25 -9.47 -25.03 7.77
CA ILE A 25 -8.96 -25.33 6.43
C ILE A 25 -9.65 -26.58 5.91
N THR A 26 -10.12 -26.51 4.66
CA THR A 26 -10.56 -27.69 3.92
C THR A 26 -9.56 -28.03 2.83
N PHE A 27 -9.19 -29.31 2.73
CA PHE A 27 -8.27 -29.85 1.73
C PHE A 27 -8.91 -31.07 1.08
N ASP A 28 -9.02 -31.07 -0.26
CA ASP A 28 -9.77 -32.07 -1.02
C ASP A 28 -11.18 -32.39 -0.45
N GLY A 29 -11.86 -31.34 0.02
CA GLY A 29 -13.21 -31.44 0.60
C GLY A 29 -13.27 -31.94 2.05
N CYS A 30 -12.13 -32.25 2.68
CA CYS A 30 -12.04 -32.67 4.07
C CYS A 30 -11.61 -31.50 4.98
N THR A 31 -12.34 -31.25 6.07
CA THR A 31 -11.94 -30.27 7.09
C THR A 31 -10.78 -30.82 7.92
N LEU A 32 -9.68 -30.07 7.97
CA LEU A 32 -8.49 -30.42 8.72
C LEU A 32 -8.66 -29.98 10.19
N ALA A 33 -8.93 -30.95 11.07
CA ALA A 33 -9.04 -30.72 12.52
C ALA A 33 -7.83 -31.24 13.32
N GLY A 34 -6.91 -31.96 12.66
CA GLY A 34 -5.81 -32.67 13.31
C GLY A 34 -6.19 -34.08 13.77
N SER A 35 -5.25 -34.78 14.39
CA SER A 35 -5.43 -36.18 14.81
C SER A 35 -4.47 -36.55 15.96
N LYS A 36 -4.55 -37.81 16.40
CA LYS A 36 -3.66 -38.38 17.41
C LYS A 36 -2.41 -38.95 16.79
N GLU A 37 -1.30 -38.83 17.51
CA GLU A 37 -0.03 -39.41 17.11
C GLU A 37 -0.12 -40.94 17.09
N THR A 38 0.46 -41.55 16.06
CA THR A 38 0.45 -43.00 15.94
C THR A 38 1.43 -43.63 16.93
N PRO A 39 1.11 -44.80 17.51
CA PRO A 39 1.98 -45.44 18.50
C PRO A 39 3.34 -45.87 17.94
N ASN A 40 3.41 -46.21 16.64
CA ASN A 40 4.57 -46.87 16.03
C ASN A 40 5.39 -45.94 15.11
N ASN A 41 4.85 -44.78 14.71
CA ASN A 41 5.55 -43.80 13.89
C ASN A 41 5.49 -42.44 14.58
N PRO A 42 6.52 -42.08 15.37
CA PRO A 42 6.63 -40.77 15.98
C PRO A 42 6.49 -39.67 14.92
N LEU A 43 5.84 -38.56 15.29
CA LEU A 43 5.57 -37.39 14.47
C LEU A 43 4.57 -37.59 13.32
N PHE A 44 4.01 -38.79 13.16
CA PHE A 44 2.88 -39.04 12.27
C PHE A 44 1.58 -39.11 13.06
N PHE A 45 0.54 -38.45 12.55
CA PHE A 45 -0.78 -38.36 13.15
C PHE A 45 -1.82 -38.75 12.10
N GLY A 46 -2.80 -39.57 12.47
CA GLY A 46 -3.77 -40.06 11.49
C GLY A 46 -4.54 -41.24 12.02
N GLU A 47 -5.61 -41.60 11.33
CA GLU A 47 -6.36 -42.81 11.64
C GLU A 47 -5.71 -44.01 10.98
N LEU A 48 -5.59 -45.09 11.75
CA LEU A 48 -5.11 -46.39 11.27
C LEU A 48 -6.28 -47.35 11.09
N ASP A 49 -6.18 -48.24 10.11
CA ASP A 49 -7.05 -49.40 9.99
C ASP A 49 -6.71 -50.48 11.04
N LYS A 50 -7.36 -51.65 10.95
CA LYS A 50 -7.17 -52.74 11.92
C LYS A 50 -5.79 -53.38 11.80
N GLU A 51 -5.14 -53.19 10.65
CA GLU A 51 -3.84 -53.72 10.27
C GLU A 51 -2.71 -52.75 10.65
N GLY A 52 -3.04 -51.54 11.12
CA GLY A 52 -2.07 -50.54 11.56
C GLY A 52 -1.55 -49.65 10.42
N VAL A 53 -2.24 -49.61 9.28
CA VAL A 53 -1.90 -48.81 8.10
C VAL A 53 -2.76 -47.55 8.06
N PHE A 54 -2.21 -46.43 7.57
CA PHE A 54 -2.96 -45.19 7.43
C PHE A 54 -4.14 -45.33 6.48
N ILE A 55 -5.30 -44.82 6.89
CA ILE A 55 -6.48 -44.75 6.03
C ILE A 55 -6.31 -43.60 5.04
N GLU A 56 -5.94 -43.91 3.80
CA GLU A 56 -5.60 -42.93 2.74
C GLU A 56 -6.73 -41.93 2.41
N SER A 57 -7.99 -42.31 2.67
CA SER A 57 -9.16 -41.44 2.50
C SER A 57 -9.34 -40.40 3.61
N LYS A 58 -8.47 -40.42 4.62
CA LYS A 58 -8.44 -39.47 5.74
C LYS A 58 -7.09 -38.76 5.79
N PRO A 59 -7.04 -37.54 6.36
CA PRO A 59 -5.80 -36.77 6.40
C PRO A 59 -4.78 -37.44 7.33
N VAL A 60 -3.58 -37.63 6.82
CA VAL A 60 -2.40 -38.05 7.56
C VAL A 60 -1.48 -36.84 7.71
N TYR A 61 -1.10 -36.52 8.94
CA TYR A 61 -0.27 -35.38 9.27
C TYR A 61 1.13 -35.85 9.65
N HIS A 62 2.16 -35.21 9.14
CA HIS A 62 3.55 -35.47 9.48
C HIS A 62 4.20 -34.17 9.95
N LEU A 63 4.60 -34.14 11.22
CA LEU A 63 5.23 -33.00 11.85
C LEU A 63 6.75 -33.10 11.69
N ILE A 64 7.32 -32.17 10.92
CA ILE A 64 8.75 -32.10 10.67
C ILE A 64 9.35 -31.05 11.61
N GLY A 65 10.25 -31.51 12.48
CA GLY A 65 11.09 -30.66 13.32
C GLY A 65 12.40 -30.28 12.64
N GLU A 66 13.09 -29.28 13.16
CA GLU A 66 14.33 -28.69 12.60
C GLU A 66 15.48 -29.69 12.36
N THR A 67 15.45 -30.90 12.93
CA THR A 67 16.52 -31.90 12.73
C THR A 67 16.65 -32.42 11.30
N ASP A 68 15.69 -32.12 10.42
CA ASP A 68 15.69 -32.57 9.01
C ASP A 68 16.01 -31.46 7.99
N TYR A 69 16.27 -30.21 8.44
CA TYR A 69 16.73 -29.12 7.59
C TYR A 69 18.05 -28.55 8.15
N ASP A 70 19.06 -28.40 7.29
CA ASP A 70 20.41 -27.93 7.66
C ASP A 70 20.37 -26.41 7.94
N THR A 71 19.84 -26.00 9.10
CA THR A 71 19.63 -24.60 9.50
C THR A 71 20.80 -24.00 10.28
N LYS A 72 22.03 -24.46 10.05
CA LYS A 72 23.23 -23.97 10.78
C LYS A 72 23.50 -22.46 10.63
N ASP A 73 22.88 -21.80 9.64
CA ASP A 73 23.06 -20.36 9.38
C ASP A 73 21.78 -19.51 9.46
N SER A 74 20.60 -20.07 9.80
CA SER A 74 19.37 -19.28 9.87
C SER A 74 19.16 -18.67 11.26
N LYS A 75 19.01 -17.34 11.34
CA LYS A 75 18.56 -16.62 12.54
C LYS A 75 17.05 -16.74 12.81
N GLU A 76 16.41 -17.77 12.25
CA GLU A 76 14.96 -17.93 12.33
C GLU A 76 14.53 -18.54 13.66
N SER A 77 13.42 -18.03 14.19
CA SER A 77 12.74 -18.59 15.35
C SER A 77 12.02 -19.87 14.93
N PHE A 78 12.49 -21.03 15.39
CA PHE A 78 11.85 -22.35 15.34
C PHE A 78 10.55 -22.46 14.54
N THR A 79 10.68 -22.99 13.34
CA THR A 79 9.60 -23.19 12.41
C THR A 79 9.36 -24.69 12.27
N GLN A 80 8.20 -25.20 12.72
CA GLN A 80 7.82 -26.59 12.43
C GLN A 80 7.07 -26.60 11.11
N THR A 81 7.36 -27.60 10.28
CA THR A 81 6.61 -27.82 9.05
C THR A 81 5.63 -28.96 9.29
N LEU A 82 4.35 -28.73 9.01
CA LEU A 82 3.33 -29.78 9.03
C LEU A 82 2.96 -30.16 7.60
N GLN A 83 3.32 -31.37 7.20
CA GLN A 83 2.87 -31.96 5.94
C GLN A 83 1.58 -32.73 6.16
N ILE A 84 0.65 -32.61 5.23
CA ILE A 84 -0.67 -33.24 5.29
C ILE A 84 -0.88 -34.01 3.99
N PHE A 85 -1.00 -35.32 4.10
CA PHE A 85 -1.28 -36.23 3.00
C PHE A 85 -2.76 -36.60 3.03
N LEU A 86 -3.44 -36.42 1.91
CA LEU A 86 -4.83 -36.83 1.75
C LEU A 86 -5.04 -37.27 0.32
N ASN A 87 -5.49 -38.51 0.12
CA ASN A 87 -5.52 -39.15 -1.19
C ASN A 87 -4.12 -39.07 -1.86
N ASN A 88 -4.03 -38.45 -3.05
CA ASN A 88 -2.79 -38.26 -3.80
C ASN A 88 -2.26 -36.81 -3.74
N SER A 89 -2.73 -36.03 -2.77
CA SER A 89 -2.37 -34.62 -2.62
C SER A 89 -1.58 -34.41 -1.32
N THR A 90 -0.60 -33.50 -1.38
CA THR A 90 0.17 -33.06 -0.20
C THR A 90 -0.02 -31.58 0.01
N LEU A 91 -0.39 -31.19 1.23
CA LEU A 91 -0.43 -29.80 1.69
C LEU A 91 0.70 -29.59 2.71
N THR A 92 1.51 -28.55 2.49
CA THR A 92 2.60 -28.17 3.41
C THR A 92 2.22 -26.89 4.13
N LEU A 93 2.19 -26.95 5.46
CA LEU A 93 2.01 -25.80 6.34
C LEU A 93 3.34 -25.45 6.99
N LEU A 94 3.85 -24.26 6.70
CA LEU A 94 5.05 -23.72 7.32
C LEU A 94 4.69 -23.01 8.63
N ASN A 95 5.61 -23.00 9.58
CA ASN A 95 5.48 -22.32 10.88
C ASN A 95 4.28 -22.80 11.70
N TYR A 96 3.96 -24.09 11.63
CA TYR A 96 2.90 -24.68 12.43
C TYR A 96 3.33 -24.74 13.90
N SER A 97 2.51 -24.24 14.82
CA SER A 97 2.77 -24.27 16.27
C SER A 97 1.94 -25.36 16.94
N LEU A 98 2.60 -26.25 17.69
CA LEU A 98 1.90 -27.22 18.52
C LEU A 98 1.20 -26.55 19.70
N LEU A 99 1.80 -25.49 20.27
CA LEU A 99 1.21 -24.76 21.40
C LEU A 99 -0.09 -24.03 21.03
N ASP A 100 -0.09 -23.37 19.88
CA ASP A 100 -1.20 -22.54 19.45
C ASP A 100 -2.21 -23.33 18.59
N SER A 101 -1.93 -24.59 18.25
CA SER A 101 -2.76 -25.44 17.38
C SER A 101 -3.18 -24.68 16.11
N SER A 102 -2.16 -24.21 15.37
CA SER A 102 -2.34 -23.25 14.28
C SER A 102 -3.45 -23.69 13.31
N LEU A 103 -4.30 -22.72 12.92
CA LEU A 103 -5.42 -22.95 11.99
C LEU A 103 -6.45 -23.97 12.50
N ASN A 104 -6.54 -24.14 13.83
CA ASN A 104 -7.41 -25.09 14.52
C ASN A 104 -7.15 -26.56 14.16
N ILE A 105 -5.96 -26.87 13.64
CA ILE A 105 -5.48 -28.23 13.49
C ILE A 105 -4.84 -28.61 14.82
N LYS A 106 -5.38 -29.61 15.52
CA LYS A 106 -4.91 -30.01 16.84
C LYS A 106 -4.28 -31.40 16.78
N LEU A 107 -2.98 -31.47 17.09
CA LEU A 107 -2.22 -32.71 17.11
C LEU A 107 -2.05 -33.21 18.55
N GLU A 108 -2.58 -34.40 18.87
CA GLU A 108 -2.38 -35.01 20.19
C GLU A 108 -1.01 -35.73 20.22
N CYS A 109 -0.03 -35.09 20.86
CA CYS A 109 1.36 -35.55 20.95
C CYS A 109 1.55 -36.55 22.10
N ASN A 110 1.99 -37.77 21.78
CA ASN A 110 2.16 -38.88 22.72
C ASN A 110 3.60 -39.44 22.75
N SER A 111 4.39 -39.25 21.70
CA SER A 111 5.78 -39.74 21.59
C SER A 111 6.77 -38.86 22.37
N LYS A 112 7.98 -39.38 22.58
CA LYS A 112 9.06 -38.60 23.22
C LYS A 112 9.53 -37.47 22.30
N GLU A 113 9.50 -37.71 20.99
CA GLU A 113 9.90 -36.81 19.93
C GLU A 113 8.98 -35.60 19.86
N SER A 114 7.66 -35.82 19.83
CA SER A 114 6.66 -34.74 19.78
C SER A 114 6.64 -33.94 21.08
N GLN A 115 6.82 -34.58 22.23
CA GLN A 115 6.98 -33.90 23.52
C GLN A 115 8.26 -33.04 23.57
N ALA A 116 9.37 -33.51 23.01
CA ALA A 116 10.61 -32.75 22.95
C ALA A 116 10.50 -31.50 22.05
N ILE A 117 9.71 -31.58 20.97
CA ILE A 117 9.37 -30.42 20.12
C ILE A 117 8.51 -29.44 20.91
N LEU A 118 7.47 -29.92 21.59
CA LEU A 118 6.57 -29.09 22.39
C LEU A 118 7.29 -28.36 23.54
N GLU A 119 8.18 -29.03 24.26
CA GLU A 119 8.97 -28.41 25.34
C GLU A 119 9.97 -27.39 24.80
N ARG A 120 10.61 -27.64 23.65
CA ARG A 120 11.45 -26.65 22.98
C ARG A 120 10.67 -25.39 22.60
N GLU A 121 9.47 -25.56 22.05
CA GLU A 121 8.58 -24.44 21.72
C GLU A 121 8.22 -23.62 22.98
N LYS A 122 7.94 -24.28 24.11
CA LYS A 122 7.67 -23.61 25.40
C LYS A 122 8.90 -22.86 25.92
N GLU A 123 10.07 -23.47 25.84
CA GLU A 123 11.32 -22.89 26.32
C GLU A 123 11.70 -21.65 25.51
N GLN A 124 11.58 -21.71 24.18
CA GLN A 124 11.79 -20.54 23.33
C GLN A 124 10.76 -19.45 23.58
N ARG A 125 9.48 -19.79 23.79
CA ARG A 125 8.46 -18.78 24.15
C ARG A 125 8.77 -18.11 25.50
N LYS A 126 9.42 -18.82 26.43
CA LYS A 126 9.94 -18.26 27.69
C LYS A 126 11.19 -17.40 27.48
N GLN A 127 12.13 -17.85 26.64
CA GLN A 127 13.33 -17.08 26.28
C GLN A 127 12.96 -15.79 25.53
N GLN A 128 12.03 -15.84 24.58
CA GLN A 128 11.47 -14.64 23.93
C GLN A 128 10.83 -13.69 24.97
N LYS A 129 10.09 -14.22 25.95
CA LYS A 129 9.51 -13.41 27.06
C LYS A 129 10.57 -12.83 28.01
N GLN A 130 11.72 -13.48 28.20
CA GLN A 130 12.82 -12.99 29.04
C GLN A 130 13.78 -12.05 28.30
N GLU A 131 14.06 -12.30 27.01
CA GLU A 131 14.77 -11.38 26.12
C GLU A 131 13.98 -10.09 25.88
N SER A 132 12.64 -10.16 25.93
CA SER A 132 11.74 -8.99 25.98
C SER A 132 11.99 -8.06 27.17
N GLN A 133 12.68 -8.51 28.23
CA GLN A 133 13.03 -7.70 29.40
C GLN A 133 14.47 -7.16 29.38
N THR A 134 15.35 -7.60 28.48
CA THR A 134 16.79 -7.30 28.60
C THR A 134 17.55 -6.90 27.33
N LYS A 135 16.94 -6.80 26.14
CA LYS A 135 17.66 -6.28 24.95
C LYS A 135 16.89 -5.24 24.15
N ASP A 136 17.45 -4.03 24.17
CA ASP A 136 17.28 -2.97 23.15
C ASP A 136 17.64 -3.51 21.76
N SER A 137 16.65 -3.64 20.88
CA SER A 137 16.63 -3.26 19.44
C SER A 137 15.65 -4.14 18.63
N THR A 138 14.75 -3.45 17.92
CA THR A 138 13.82 -3.94 16.87
C THR A 138 12.51 -4.65 17.29
N SER A 139 11.68 -3.90 18.03
CA SER A 139 10.26 -3.63 17.75
C SER A 139 9.31 -4.80 17.36
N GLN A 140 8.67 -5.40 18.35
CA GLN A 140 7.23 -5.64 18.29
C GLN A 140 6.58 -4.98 19.52
N SER A 141 6.15 -3.73 19.33
CA SER A 141 5.29 -3.06 20.30
C SER A 141 3.90 -3.64 20.24
N THR A 142 3.32 -3.93 21.40
CA THR A 142 1.92 -4.35 21.56
C THR A 142 1.00 -3.17 21.94
N SER A 143 1.47 -1.92 21.84
CA SER A 143 0.65 -0.74 22.17
C SER A 143 -0.39 -0.48 21.09
N MET A 144 -1.67 -0.64 21.44
CA MET A 144 -2.79 -0.16 20.67
C MET A 144 -2.93 1.35 20.86
N LEU A 145 -2.62 2.12 19.82
CA LEU A 145 -2.72 3.58 19.85
C LEU A 145 -3.92 4.06 19.03
N HIS A 146 -4.25 5.35 19.18
CA HIS A 146 -5.31 6.00 18.42
C HIS A 146 -4.73 6.65 17.15
N PRO A 147 -5.33 6.45 15.98
CA PRO A 147 -4.96 7.16 14.76
C PRO A 147 -5.50 8.60 14.75
N ILE A 148 -4.93 9.45 13.90
CA ILE A 148 -5.42 10.81 13.64
C ILE A 148 -6.76 10.74 12.89
N LEU A 149 -7.72 11.56 13.30
CA LEU A 149 -8.99 11.83 12.63
C LEU A 149 -9.04 13.29 12.14
N GLU A 150 -10.02 13.64 11.30
CA GLU A 150 -10.18 15.01 10.77
C GLU A 150 -10.34 16.11 11.82
N ASP A 151 -10.78 15.77 13.04
CA ASP A 151 -11.00 16.71 14.14
C ASP A 151 -9.81 16.81 15.12
N ASN A 152 -8.72 16.08 14.87
CA ASN A 152 -7.49 16.23 15.65
C ASN A 152 -6.81 17.57 15.34
N GLU A 153 -6.06 18.06 16.31
CA GLU A 153 -5.22 19.24 16.15
C GLU A 153 -3.76 18.83 15.97
N VAL A 154 -3.22 19.01 14.76
CA VAL A 154 -1.80 18.81 14.46
C VAL A 154 -1.15 20.15 14.14
N LYS A 155 -0.07 20.48 14.82
CA LYS A 155 0.61 21.78 14.75
C LYS A 155 2.11 21.63 14.52
N CYS A 156 2.73 22.62 13.87
CA CYS A 156 4.17 22.81 13.93
C CYS A 156 4.55 23.55 15.23
N PRO A 157 5.82 23.54 15.67
CA PRO A 157 6.25 24.21 16.91
C PRO A 157 6.12 25.74 16.87
N HIS A 158 5.80 26.31 15.71
CA HIS A 158 5.54 27.75 15.50
C HIS A 158 4.04 28.05 15.33
N ASN A 159 3.17 27.24 15.96
CA ASN A 159 1.71 27.38 15.98
C ASN A 159 0.99 27.28 14.62
N GLY A 160 1.68 26.89 13.55
CA GLY A 160 1.03 26.62 12.27
C GLY A 160 0.20 25.34 12.36
N VAL A 161 -1.05 25.38 11.90
CA VAL A 161 -2.01 24.27 11.99
C VAL A 161 -2.07 23.51 10.67
N VAL A 162 -1.95 22.18 10.74
CA VAL A 162 -2.15 21.30 9.58
C VAL A 162 -3.63 21.24 9.23
N LYS A 163 -3.98 21.42 7.97
CA LYS A 163 -5.32 21.21 7.45
C LYS A 163 -5.55 19.72 7.18
N LEU A 164 -6.19 19.05 8.13
CA LEU A 164 -6.57 17.64 7.99
C LEU A 164 -7.80 17.50 7.10
N LYS A 165 -7.72 16.60 6.12
CA LYS A 165 -8.84 16.21 5.27
C LYS A 165 -8.63 14.79 4.77
N SER A 166 -9.54 13.90 5.15
CA SER A 166 -9.52 12.50 4.75
C SER A 166 -10.02 12.36 3.31
N ASN A 167 -9.30 11.57 2.49
CA ASN A 167 -9.77 11.11 1.19
C ASN A 167 -9.80 9.58 1.17
N LYS A 168 -8.67 8.91 1.38
CA LYS A 168 -8.63 7.44 1.43
C LYS A 168 -9.23 6.89 2.71
N GLY A 169 -9.13 7.61 3.83
CA GLY A 169 -9.69 7.18 5.10
C GLY A 169 -11.20 7.44 5.29
N LYS A 170 -11.89 8.02 4.31
CA LYS A 170 -13.29 8.51 4.44
C LYS A 170 -14.28 7.46 4.90
N SER A 171 -14.08 6.20 4.51
CA SER A 171 -14.93 5.07 4.90
C SER A 171 -14.74 4.62 6.34
N PHE A 172 -13.59 4.94 6.96
CA PHE A 172 -13.25 4.52 8.32
C PHE A 172 -13.53 5.68 9.27
N LYS A 173 -14.61 5.57 10.05
CA LYS A 173 -15.08 6.64 10.93
C LYS A 173 -15.13 6.20 12.38
N SER A 174 -14.73 7.10 13.29
CA SER A 174 -15.00 6.99 14.72
C SER A 174 -15.97 8.07 15.11
N LYS A 175 -17.13 7.71 15.67
CA LYS A 175 -18.20 8.65 16.03
C LYS A 175 -18.58 9.59 14.87
N GLY A 176 -18.57 9.07 13.64
CA GLY A 176 -18.87 9.83 12.42
C GLY A 176 -17.71 10.63 11.82
N ILE A 177 -16.55 10.69 12.48
CA ILE A 177 -15.39 11.47 12.04
C ILE A 177 -14.40 10.58 11.28
N PRO A 178 -14.02 10.93 10.04
CA PRO A 178 -13.10 10.15 9.21
C PRO A 178 -11.67 10.07 9.75
N MET A 179 -11.01 8.94 9.50
CA MET A 179 -9.59 8.70 9.77
C MET A 179 -8.70 9.37 8.73
N ILE A 180 -7.53 9.86 9.14
CA ILE A 180 -6.48 10.37 8.27
C ILE A 180 -5.46 9.26 8.00
N LEU A 181 -5.26 8.92 6.73
CA LEU A 181 -4.21 8.00 6.29
C LEU A 181 -2.96 8.77 5.84
N GLU A 182 -1.86 8.05 5.61
CA GLU A 182 -0.56 8.64 5.30
C GLU A 182 -0.63 9.54 4.06
N SER A 183 -1.31 9.09 3.01
CA SER A 183 -1.52 9.90 1.80
C SER A 183 -2.44 11.10 2.02
N ASP A 184 -3.35 11.04 3.00
CA ASP A 184 -4.18 12.19 3.36
C ASP A 184 -3.34 13.25 4.10
N LEU A 185 -2.41 12.82 4.98
CA LEU A 185 -1.59 13.73 5.79
C LEU A 185 -0.39 14.29 5.04
N LEU A 186 0.29 13.48 4.23
CA LEU A 186 1.49 13.91 3.50
C LEU A 186 1.11 15.04 2.53
N HIS A 187 1.88 16.13 2.54
CA HIS A 187 1.63 17.36 1.78
C HIS A 187 0.41 18.19 2.21
N SER A 188 -0.27 17.82 3.29
CA SER A 188 -1.31 18.67 3.88
C SER A 188 -0.75 20.04 4.26
N SER A 189 -1.50 21.09 3.92
CA SER A 189 -1.09 22.49 4.12
C SER A 189 -0.99 22.84 5.61
N ILE A 190 0.06 23.59 5.97
CA ILE A 190 0.23 24.21 7.29
C ILE A 190 -0.07 25.70 7.16
N ILE A 191 -1.03 26.19 7.95
CA ILE A 191 -1.50 27.58 7.89
C ILE A 191 -1.26 28.28 9.22
N GLY A 192 -0.90 29.56 9.18
CA GLY A 192 -0.72 30.37 10.40
C GLY A 192 0.61 30.13 11.12
N CYS A 193 1.61 29.54 10.45
CA CYS A 193 2.94 29.37 11.01
C CYS A 193 3.64 30.73 11.18
N THR A 194 4.12 31.03 12.38
CA THR A 194 4.80 32.30 12.72
C THR A 194 6.33 32.25 12.59
N ASN A 195 6.88 31.18 12.01
CA ASN A 195 8.34 31.03 11.90
C ASN A 195 8.97 32.21 11.13
N PRO A 196 9.91 32.95 11.73
CA PRO A 196 10.49 34.14 11.10
C PRO A 196 11.26 33.81 9.82
N LEU A 197 11.31 34.79 8.92
CA LEU A 197 12.03 34.72 7.64
C LEU A 197 13.52 34.34 7.83
N LEU A 198 14.16 34.91 8.86
CA LEU A 198 15.57 34.64 9.21
C LEU A 198 15.82 33.15 9.55
N SER A 199 14.82 32.45 10.08
CA SER A 199 14.89 31.01 10.40
C SER A 199 14.45 30.11 9.22
N GLY A 200 14.37 30.67 8.01
CA GLY A 200 13.98 29.99 6.78
C GLY A 200 12.50 30.06 6.42
N GLY A 201 11.73 30.94 7.09
CA GLY A 201 10.34 31.26 6.79
C GLY A 201 9.31 30.23 7.28
N PRO A 202 8.01 30.49 7.08
CA PRO A 202 6.92 29.67 7.62
C PRO A 202 6.97 28.23 7.13
N CYS A 203 6.60 27.28 8.00
CA CYS A 203 6.24 25.92 7.60
C CYS A 203 4.97 26.00 6.75
N THR A 204 4.96 25.34 5.61
CA THR A 204 3.86 25.44 4.64
C THR A 204 3.14 24.10 4.42
N MET A 205 3.77 22.97 4.74
CA MET A 205 3.16 21.65 4.56
C MET A 205 3.84 20.56 5.40
N VAL A 206 3.12 19.44 5.58
CA VAL A 206 3.71 18.17 6.01
C VAL A 206 4.56 17.61 4.87
N ALA A 207 5.84 17.32 5.10
CA ALA A 207 6.75 16.91 4.03
C ALA A 207 7.31 15.50 4.20
N THR A 208 7.22 14.92 5.39
CA THR A 208 7.78 13.59 5.66
C THR A 208 6.97 12.91 6.74
N ILE A 209 6.68 11.63 6.50
CA ILE A 209 6.12 10.71 7.47
C ILE A 209 7.02 9.48 7.49
N LEU A 210 7.68 9.27 8.61
CA LEU A 210 8.56 8.14 8.85
C LEU A 210 7.74 6.91 9.24
N PRO A 211 8.23 5.68 8.97
CA PRO A 211 7.49 4.46 9.25
C PRO A 211 7.14 4.26 10.73
N ASN A 212 7.93 4.81 11.64
CA ASN A 212 7.66 4.76 13.08
C ASN A 212 6.40 5.55 13.48
N ALA A 213 5.86 6.44 12.65
CA ALA A 213 4.60 7.14 12.91
C ALA A 213 3.35 6.39 12.41
N ARG A 214 3.55 5.30 11.67
CA ARG A 214 2.46 4.55 11.01
C ARG A 214 1.92 3.45 11.92
N GLY A 215 0.63 3.17 11.83
CA GLY A 215 0.08 1.92 12.33
C GLY A 215 0.60 0.73 11.52
N LEU A 216 0.65 -0.46 12.12
CA LEU A 216 1.14 -1.68 11.47
C LEU A 216 0.13 -2.27 10.47
N LYS A 217 -1.17 -1.95 10.63
CA LYS A 217 -2.24 -2.41 9.74
C LYS A 217 -2.57 -1.33 8.70
N LYS A 218 -2.63 -1.73 7.42
CA LYS A 218 -3.11 -0.88 6.31
C LYS A 218 -4.64 -0.80 6.27
N PHE A 219 -5.15 0.32 5.78
CA PHE A 219 -6.55 0.63 5.51
C PHE A 219 -6.61 1.23 4.10
N ASN A 220 -7.39 0.68 3.17
CA ASN A 220 -7.40 1.07 1.75
C ASN A 220 -5.96 1.18 1.14
N ASP A 221 -5.16 0.15 1.40
CA ASP A 221 -3.74 0.02 1.02
C ASP A 221 -2.84 1.16 1.47
N ASP A 222 -3.23 1.87 2.52
CA ASP A 222 -2.48 3.00 3.07
C ASP A 222 -2.41 2.93 4.60
N TYR A 223 -1.49 3.67 5.20
CA TYR A 223 -1.20 3.56 6.63
C TYR A 223 -1.92 4.61 7.46
N PRO A 224 -2.57 4.25 8.57
CA PRO A 224 -3.07 5.22 9.52
C PRO A 224 -1.89 5.86 10.26
N ILE A 225 -2.00 7.15 10.58
CA ILE A 225 -0.95 7.87 11.33
C ILE A 225 -1.35 7.95 12.80
N MET A 226 -0.46 7.55 13.69
CA MET A 226 -0.76 7.39 15.11
C MET A 226 -0.48 8.69 15.86
N GLN A 227 -1.45 9.16 16.64
CA GLN A 227 -1.41 10.48 17.29
C GLN A 227 -0.17 10.66 18.16
N ASP A 228 0.16 9.66 18.99
CA ASP A 228 1.29 9.72 19.93
C ASP A 228 2.66 9.61 19.24
N LEU A 229 2.69 9.19 17.97
CA LEU A 229 3.93 8.99 17.19
C LEU A 229 4.20 10.14 16.21
N VAL A 230 3.32 11.16 16.17
CA VAL A 230 3.46 12.31 15.27
C VAL A 230 4.76 13.08 15.53
N SER A 231 5.10 13.30 16.80
CA SER A 231 6.28 14.07 17.20
C SER A 231 7.61 13.42 16.85
N SER A 232 7.63 12.10 16.69
CA SER A 232 8.85 11.34 16.37
C SER A 232 8.92 10.85 14.93
N GLY A 233 7.88 11.08 14.12
CA GLY A 233 7.87 10.59 12.75
C GLY A 233 7.20 11.48 11.71
N VAL A 234 6.59 12.62 12.08
CA VAL A 234 5.97 13.53 11.10
C VAL A 234 6.66 14.88 11.12
N MET A 235 7.13 15.33 9.96
CA MET A 235 7.95 16.54 9.82
C MET A 235 7.37 17.52 8.79
N SER A 236 7.58 18.82 9.04
CA SER A 236 7.26 19.89 8.07
C SER A 236 8.29 19.99 6.94
N ASP A 237 7.97 20.76 5.90
CA ASP A 237 8.89 21.13 4.80
C ASP A 237 10.17 21.84 5.28
N LYS A 238 10.11 22.47 6.45
CA LYS A 238 11.26 23.12 7.10
C LYS A 238 12.03 22.17 8.02
N GLY A 239 11.63 20.91 8.11
CA GLY A 239 12.29 19.87 8.90
C GLY A 239 12.05 20.00 10.40
N PHE A 240 10.92 20.58 10.81
CA PHE A 240 10.49 20.59 12.21
C PHE A 240 9.48 19.47 12.49
N PRO A 241 9.62 18.74 13.61
CA PRO A 241 8.64 17.75 14.01
C PRO A 241 7.29 18.40 14.30
N LEU A 242 6.21 17.75 13.88
CA LEU A 242 4.85 18.18 14.16
C LEU A 242 4.38 17.60 15.50
N ILE A 243 3.40 18.25 16.12
CA ILE A 243 2.85 17.85 17.41
C ILE A 243 1.36 17.62 17.20
N CYS A 244 0.87 16.45 17.60
CA CYS A 244 -0.56 16.16 17.64
C CYS A 244 -1.05 16.29 19.08
N THR A 245 -2.17 16.97 19.28
CA THR A 245 -2.89 16.94 20.56
C THR A 245 -3.71 15.64 20.61
N PRO A 246 -3.39 14.69 21.52
CA PRO A 246 -4.07 13.40 21.54
C PRO A 246 -5.55 13.54 21.93
N LYS A 247 -6.39 12.71 21.32
CA LYS A 247 -7.83 12.62 21.55
C LYS A 247 -8.28 11.18 21.39
N GLU A 248 -9.06 10.70 22.35
CA GLU A 248 -9.63 9.35 22.30
C GLU A 248 -10.54 9.16 21.09
N ASN A 249 -10.49 7.97 20.51
CA ASN A 249 -11.42 7.55 19.46
C ASN A 249 -11.67 6.04 19.53
N THR A 250 -12.57 5.52 18.67
CA THR A 250 -12.98 4.10 18.74
C THR A 250 -11.97 3.14 18.12
N PHE A 251 -10.93 3.63 17.46
CA PHE A 251 -9.92 2.78 16.81
C PHE A 251 -8.81 2.41 17.78
N ARG A 252 -8.39 1.15 17.75
CA ARG A 252 -7.21 0.64 18.45
C ARG A 252 -6.36 -0.09 17.44
N ILE A 253 -5.21 0.48 17.12
CA ILE A 253 -4.36 -0.01 16.03
C ILE A 253 -2.96 -0.32 16.58
N ASN A 254 -2.50 -1.55 16.32
CA ASN A 254 -1.13 -1.96 16.61
C ASN A 254 -0.16 -1.00 15.91
N SER A 255 0.83 -0.53 16.65
CA SER A 255 1.75 0.52 16.21
C SER A 255 3.14 0.25 16.73
N PRO A 256 4.20 0.76 16.08
CA PRO A 256 5.56 0.76 16.64
C PRO A 256 5.58 1.37 18.05
N SER A 257 6.58 1.00 18.87
CA SER A 257 6.69 1.54 20.23
C SER A 257 6.85 3.05 20.15
N PRO A 258 6.14 3.83 20.99
CA PRO A 258 6.46 5.24 21.17
C PRO A 258 7.94 5.37 21.53
N SER A 259 8.72 6.04 20.68
CA SER A 259 10.06 6.47 21.04
C SER A 259 9.90 7.58 22.08
N ASN A 260 10.05 7.25 23.36
CA ASN A 260 9.83 8.16 24.50
C ASN A 260 10.84 9.32 24.60
N THR A 261 11.57 9.65 23.54
CA THR A 261 12.48 10.79 23.51
C THR A 261 11.70 12.05 23.14
N LYS A 262 11.28 12.79 24.19
CA LYS A 262 10.72 14.16 24.07
C LYS A 262 11.64 15.12 23.30
N ASP A 263 12.92 14.76 23.13
CA ASP A 263 13.95 15.51 22.42
C ASP A 263 14.59 14.69 21.29
N THR A 264 13.79 14.20 20.33
CA THR A 264 14.39 13.64 19.11
C THR A 264 14.86 14.81 18.24
N SER A 265 16.15 15.11 18.28
CA SER A 265 16.72 16.23 17.53
C SER A 265 16.62 16.01 16.01
N LYS A 266 16.64 17.10 15.24
CA LYS A 266 16.68 17.05 13.77
C LYS A 266 17.82 16.16 13.26
N GLU A 267 18.94 16.17 13.98
CA GLU A 267 20.15 15.40 13.68
C GLU A 267 19.96 13.90 13.92
N ALA A 268 19.22 13.50 14.95
CA ALA A 268 18.92 12.10 15.26
C ALA A 268 17.94 11.47 14.26
N LEU A 269 16.99 12.26 13.72
CA LEU A 269 16.06 11.80 12.68
C LEU A 269 16.74 11.69 11.31
N ALA A 270 17.67 12.60 11.00
CA ALA A 270 18.36 12.62 9.70
C ALA A 270 19.27 11.40 9.47
N SER A 271 19.79 10.75 10.51
CA SER A 271 20.62 9.53 10.38
C SER A 271 19.82 8.28 10.04
N VAL A 272 18.50 8.29 10.27
CA VAL A 272 17.59 7.17 9.98
C VAL A 272 17.02 7.25 8.55
N ILE A 273 17.08 8.43 7.93
CA ILE A 273 16.52 8.65 6.60
C ILE A 273 17.45 8.08 5.53
N ARG A 274 17.04 6.96 4.93
CA ARG A 274 17.66 6.38 3.74
C ARG A 274 16.87 6.81 2.52
N LEU A 275 17.54 7.53 1.62
CA LEU A 275 16.96 7.93 0.34
C LEU A 275 17.13 6.81 -0.67
N THR A 276 16.11 6.61 -1.49
CA THR A 276 16.09 5.57 -2.49
C THR A 276 15.51 6.06 -3.79
N LYS A 277 15.96 5.45 -4.89
CA LYS A 277 15.56 5.84 -6.25
C LYS A 277 14.05 5.68 -6.42
N PRO A 278 13.28 6.77 -6.60
CA PRO A 278 11.85 6.65 -6.83
C PRO A 278 11.60 6.16 -8.26
N SER A 279 10.63 5.25 -8.43
CA SER A 279 10.21 4.78 -9.76
C SER A 279 8.70 4.56 -9.82
N MET A 280 8.21 4.35 -11.03
CA MET A 280 6.82 3.97 -11.28
C MET A 280 6.78 2.72 -12.14
N ARG A 281 5.63 2.05 -12.17
CA ARG A 281 5.38 0.90 -13.03
C ARG A 281 4.07 1.05 -13.76
N LEU A 282 4.15 1.03 -15.08
CA LEU A 282 3.00 0.97 -15.95
C LEU A 282 2.57 -0.49 -16.14
N ARG A 283 1.29 -0.74 -15.88
CA ARG A 283 0.62 -2.01 -16.14
C ARG A 283 -0.37 -1.81 -17.26
N TYR A 284 -0.33 -2.72 -18.23
CA TYR A 284 -1.20 -2.69 -19.39
C TYR A 284 -1.77 -4.08 -19.64
N LYS A 285 -3.08 -4.11 -19.88
CA LYS A 285 -3.89 -5.28 -20.20
C LYS A 285 -4.89 -4.88 -21.29
N ILE A 286 -5.44 -5.84 -22.00
CA ILE A 286 -6.53 -5.58 -22.96
C ILE A 286 -7.92 -5.81 -22.36
N ASN A 287 -7.98 -6.46 -21.20
CA ASN A 287 -9.23 -6.78 -20.50
C ASN A 287 -9.03 -6.73 -18.98
N THR A 288 -10.03 -6.22 -18.25
CA THR A 288 -10.03 -6.12 -16.78
C THR A 288 -9.97 -7.49 -16.09
N LEU A 289 -10.41 -8.56 -16.77
CA LEU A 289 -10.34 -9.94 -16.29
C LEU A 289 -8.97 -10.59 -16.51
N GLN A 290 -8.10 -9.99 -17.32
CA GLN A 290 -6.76 -10.52 -17.59
C GLN A 290 -5.88 -10.39 -16.33
N ARG A 291 -5.15 -11.44 -15.96
CA ARG A 291 -4.31 -11.44 -14.76
C ARG A 291 -2.90 -10.93 -15.03
N ASP A 292 -2.31 -11.40 -16.11
CA ASP A 292 -1.00 -11.02 -16.64
C ASP A 292 -1.03 -9.64 -17.31
N ASN A 293 0.12 -8.96 -17.32
CA ASN A 293 0.34 -7.73 -18.08
C ASN A 293 0.87 -8.09 -19.47
N LEU A 294 0.46 -7.35 -20.49
CA LEU A 294 0.98 -7.55 -21.84
C LEU A 294 2.37 -6.93 -21.99
N PRO A 295 3.30 -7.62 -22.68
CA PRO A 295 4.57 -7.03 -23.07
C PRO A 295 4.34 -5.82 -23.97
N ILE A 296 5.02 -4.71 -23.67
CA ILE A 296 4.96 -3.48 -24.45
C ILE A 296 6.19 -3.40 -25.35
N TYR A 297 6.00 -3.57 -26.66
CA TYR A 297 7.08 -3.43 -27.64
C TYR A 297 7.16 -2.02 -28.21
N ARG A 298 6.02 -1.31 -28.25
CA ARG A 298 5.88 0.02 -28.82
C ARG A 298 4.87 0.82 -28.03
N LEU A 299 5.12 2.12 -27.89
CA LEU A 299 4.22 3.08 -27.27
C LEU A 299 4.45 4.45 -27.88
N LYS A 300 3.48 5.35 -27.73
CA LYS A 300 3.62 6.74 -28.22
C LYS A 300 3.80 7.66 -27.03
N LEU A 301 4.93 8.38 -26.98
CA LEU A 301 5.25 9.39 -26.00
C LEU A 301 5.05 10.77 -26.63
N ASN A 302 4.11 11.57 -26.12
CA ASN A 302 3.80 12.93 -26.60
C ASN A 302 3.64 13.05 -28.13
N GLY A 303 3.16 12.00 -28.80
CA GLY A 303 3.00 11.98 -30.25
C GLY A 303 4.03 11.14 -31.00
N GLU A 304 5.20 10.88 -30.41
CA GLU A 304 6.29 10.16 -31.05
C GLU A 304 6.33 8.69 -30.64
N ILE A 305 6.55 7.78 -31.58
CA ILE A 305 6.61 6.35 -31.29
C ILE A 305 7.99 6.00 -30.74
N ILE A 306 7.98 5.35 -29.58
CA ILE A 306 9.12 4.66 -29.00
C ILE A 306 8.90 3.17 -29.24
N GLU A 307 9.89 2.51 -29.82
CA GLU A 307 9.86 1.08 -30.10
C GLU A 307 11.11 0.38 -29.56
N SER A 308 10.95 -0.91 -29.28
CA SER A 308 12.07 -1.76 -28.89
C SER A 308 13.10 -1.86 -30.01
N SER A 309 14.37 -1.98 -29.63
CA SER A 309 15.48 -2.22 -30.56
C SER A 309 15.47 -3.62 -31.18
N SER A 310 14.62 -4.53 -30.71
CA SER A 310 14.47 -5.89 -31.22
C SER A 310 13.02 -6.35 -31.15
N ASP A 311 12.58 -7.11 -32.14
CA ASP A 311 11.21 -7.64 -32.21
C ASP A 311 10.90 -8.67 -31.12
N ASP A 312 11.92 -9.31 -30.54
CA ASP A 312 11.74 -10.37 -29.54
C ASP A 312 11.81 -9.88 -28.08
N GLU A 313 12.36 -8.68 -27.83
CA GLU A 313 12.46 -8.13 -26.47
C GLU A 313 11.49 -6.96 -26.28
N ALA A 314 10.60 -7.09 -25.28
CA ALA A 314 9.73 -6.00 -24.87
C ALA A 314 10.52 -4.89 -24.16
N LEU A 315 10.01 -3.66 -24.23
CA LEU A 315 10.54 -2.53 -23.48
C LEU A 315 10.44 -2.83 -21.97
N LYS A 316 11.54 -2.65 -21.24
CA LYS A 316 11.61 -2.90 -19.78
C LYS A 316 11.30 -1.64 -18.96
N SER A 317 11.76 -0.49 -19.44
CA SER A 317 11.49 0.80 -18.81
C SER A 317 11.65 1.94 -19.81
N ILE A 318 11.11 3.10 -19.43
CA ILE A 318 11.29 4.37 -20.10
C ILE A 318 11.89 5.33 -19.07
N THR A 319 12.97 6.01 -19.45
CA THR A 319 13.52 7.11 -18.64
C THR A 319 13.18 8.43 -19.33
N LEU A 320 12.52 9.32 -18.61
CA LEU A 320 12.06 10.62 -19.09
C LEU A 320 12.84 11.74 -18.41
N ASP A 321 13.37 12.68 -19.18
CA ASP A 321 13.86 13.97 -18.71
C ASP A 321 12.68 14.95 -18.65
N ILE A 322 12.33 15.41 -17.45
CA ILE A 322 11.17 16.26 -17.22
C ILE A 322 11.23 17.55 -18.05
N HIS A 323 12.40 18.13 -18.28
CA HIS A 323 12.49 19.39 -19.01
C HIS A 323 12.38 19.21 -20.53
N LYS A 324 12.75 18.03 -21.05
CA LYS A 324 12.77 17.75 -22.49
C LYS A 324 11.53 17.01 -22.96
N ASP A 325 11.10 16.02 -22.18
CA ASP A 325 10.14 15.00 -22.58
C ASP A 325 8.74 15.28 -22.02
N THR A 326 8.49 16.49 -21.50
CA THR A 326 7.19 16.87 -20.92
C THR A 326 6.78 18.25 -21.41
N LYS A 327 5.46 18.45 -21.48
CA LYS A 327 4.86 19.75 -21.78
C LYS A 327 4.43 20.45 -20.49
N ASP A 328 4.41 21.78 -20.52
CA ASP A 328 3.77 22.55 -19.45
C ASP A 328 2.28 22.18 -19.40
N LEU A 329 1.76 21.94 -18.19
CA LEU A 329 0.33 21.70 -18.04
C LEU A 329 -0.41 22.99 -18.41
N ASP A 330 -1.31 22.88 -19.38
CA ASP A 330 -2.16 23.98 -19.83
C ASP A 330 -3.59 23.86 -19.28
N SER A 331 -4.49 24.74 -19.73
CA SER A 331 -5.88 24.76 -19.27
C SER A 331 -6.82 23.81 -20.03
N THR A 332 -6.32 23.02 -20.99
CA THR A 332 -7.10 22.19 -21.91
C THR A 332 -7.73 21.00 -21.19
N ILE A 333 -7.06 20.45 -20.18
CA ILE A 333 -7.64 19.42 -19.33
C ILE A 333 -8.66 20.05 -18.39
N LYS A 334 -9.93 19.70 -18.61
CA LYS A 334 -11.05 20.05 -17.72
C LYS A 334 -11.57 18.80 -17.01
N LEU A 335 -11.94 18.97 -15.74
CA LEU A 335 -12.52 17.96 -14.87
C LEU A 335 -13.97 18.31 -14.52
N ASP A 336 -14.81 17.30 -14.33
CA ASP A 336 -16.24 17.46 -14.05
C ASP A 336 -16.53 17.88 -12.60
N LYS A 337 -17.17 19.05 -12.37
CA LYS A 337 -17.39 19.64 -11.03
C LYS A 337 -18.16 18.74 -10.06
N ARG A 338 -19.01 17.83 -10.55
CA ARG A 338 -19.88 16.97 -9.71
C ARG A 338 -19.10 16.02 -8.80
N ALA A 339 -17.86 15.64 -9.15
CA ALA A 339 -17.01 14.82 -8.29
C ALA A 339 -16.37 15.60 -7.11
N TYR A 340 -16.49 16.93 -7.08
CA TYR A 340 -15.73 17.81 -6.19
C TYR A 340 -16.57 18.61 -5.19
N SER A 341 -17.91 18.61 -5.32
CA SER A 341 -18.84 19.30 -4.42
C SER A 341 -19.50 18.33 -3.44
N SER A 342 -18.78 17.88 -2.41
CA SER A 342 -19.41 17.33 -1.21
C SER A 342 -19.58 18.44 -0.18
N GLN A 343 -20.54 19.33 -0.42
CA GLN A 343 -21.30 19.97 0.66
C GLN A 343 -22.70 19.37 0.60
N SER A 344 -23.00 18.58 1.63
CA SER A 344 -24.30 18.00 1.89
C SER A 344 -25.37 19.10 1.97
N THR A 345 -26.36 19.05 1.09
CA THR A 345 -27.74 19.35 1.47
C THR A 345 -28.61 18.19 0.98
N HIS A 346 -29.17 17.45 1.94
CA HIS A 346 -30.34 16.62 1.72
C HIS A 346 -31.42 17.49 1.08
N ASN A 347 -31.92 17.09 -0.09
CA ASN A 347 -33.30 17.36 -0.45
C ASN A 347 -33.88 16.10 -1.08
N THR A 348 -34.82 15.55 -0.34
CA THR A 348 -35.70 14.44 -0.67
C THR A 348 -36.40 14.72 -1.99
N THR A 349 -36.30 13.79 -2.93
CA THR A 349 -37.07 13.82 -4.17
C THR A 349 -38.52 13.45 -3.87
N THR A 350 -39.43 14.40 -4.01
CA THR A 350 -40.84 14.10 -4.30
C THR A 350 -41.05 14.37 -5.78
N HIS A 351 -41.54 13.35 -6.50
CA HIS A 351 -41.93 13.44 -7.91
C HIS A 351 -42.84 14.64 -8.17
N ASN A 352 -42.60 15.35 -9.27
CA ASN A 352 -43.64 15.74 -10.20
C ASN A 352 -43.07 16.06 -11.59
N ASN A 353 -43.70 15.46 -12.60
CA ASN A 353 -43.52 15.72 -14.02
C ASN A 353 -43.98 17.13 -14.38
N THR A 354 -43.14 17.88 -15.08
CA THR A 354 -43.58 18.77 -16.16
C THR A 354 -42.47 18.90 -17.20
N ASN A 355 -42.83 18.68 -18.46
CA ASN A 355 -42.03 18.98 -19.63
C ASN A 355 -41.76 20.48 -19.72
N THR A 356 -40.49 20.87 -19.63
CA THR A 356 -40.00 22.15 -20.15
C THR A 356 -38.63 21.91 -20.78
N THR A 357 -38.59 22.13 -22.09
CA THR A 357 -37.37 22.26 -22.89
C THR A 357 -36.57 23.47 -22.42
N ASP A 358 -35.61 23.25 -21.53
CA ASP A 358 -34.59 24.24 -21.20
C ASP A 358 -33.24 23.81 -21.79
N ASN A 359 -32.98 24.33 -22.99
CA ASN A 359 -31.64 24.40 -23.56
C ASN A 359 -30.81 25.40 -22.76
N ASN A 360 -30.20 24.98 -21.65
CA ASN A 360 -29.10 25.66 -20.97
C ASN A 360 -28.40 24.68 -19.99
N ALA A 361 -27.73 23.66 -20.54
CA ALA A 361 -26.74 22.91 -19.79
C ALA A 361 -25.53 23.82 -19.55
N THR A 362 -25.49 24.46 -18.39
CA THR A 362 -24.32 25.25 -17.96
C THR A 362 -23.13 24.31 -17.76
N ASP A 363 -22.12 24.48 -18.60
CA ASP A 363 -20.88 23.69 -18.67
C ASP A 363 -20.22 23.58 -17.27
N SER A 364 -20.43 22.44 -16.63
CA SER A 364 -20.03 22.18 -15.23
C SER A 364 -18.58 21.70 -15.13
N THR A 365 -17.71 22.08 -16.05
CA THR A 365 -16.31 21.65 -16.05
C THR A 365 -15.39 22.74 -15.45
N THR A 366 -14.29 22.35 -14.81
CA THR A 366 -13.26 23.29 -14.30
C THR A 366 -11.90 22.87 -14.83
N SER A 367 -11.08 23.86 -15.24
CA SER A 367 -9.70 23.60 -15.64
C SER A 367 -8.90 22.97 -14.49
N LEU A 368 -8.25 21.83 -14.76
CA LEU A 368 -7.40 21.13 -13.80
C LEU A 368 -6.27 22.04 -13.31
N LEU A 369 -5.59 22.74 -14.21
CA LEU A 369 -4.51 23.67 -13.86
C LEU A 369 -4.97 24.73 -12.85
N SER A 370 -6.19 25.25 -13.01
CA SER A 370 -6.74 26.26 -12.10
C SER A 370 -7.00 25.69 -10.70
N LEU A 371 -7.47 24.44 -10.61
CA LEU A 371 -7.64 23.72 -9.35
C LEU A 371 -6.28 23.45 -8.67
N LEU A 372 -5.29 23.02 -9.44
CA LEU A 372 -3.94 22.75 -8.95
C LEU A 372 -3.24 24.02 -8.47
N LEU A 373 -3.35 25.13 -9.21
CA LEU A 373 -2.77 26.42 -8.79
C LEU A 373 -3.35 26.94 -7.46
N LYS A 374 -4.63 26.65 -7.21
CA LYS A 374 -5.28 26.98 -5.94
C LYS A 374 -4.78 26.12 -4.79
N ASP A 375 -4.65 24.81 -5.02
CA ASP A 375 -4.36 23.84 -3.97
C ASP A 375 -2.84 23.67 -3.74
N TYR A 376 -1.99 24.01 -4.73
CA TYR A 376 -0.52 23.89 -4.71
C TYR A 376 0.23 25.16 -5.19
N PRO A 377 0.08 26.32 -4.51
CA PRO A 377 0.62 27.59 -5.01
C PRO A 377 2.14 27.78 -4.79
N LYS A 378 2.76 28.62 -5.64
CA LYS A 378 4.12 29.25 -5.55
C LYS A 378 5.35 28.35 -5.48
N TYR A 379 5.25 27.10 -5.05
CA TYR A 379 6.40 26.20 -4.83
C TYR A 379 6.40 24.94 -5.69
N TYR A 380 5.40 24.81 -6.56
CA TYR A 380 5.22 23.66 -7.44
C TYR A 380 5.37 24.04 -8.90
N GLU A 381 5.73 23.06 -9.71
CA GLU A 381 5.67 23.07 -11.16
C GLU A 381 4.65 22.03 -11.61
N PHE A 382 3.96 22.30 -12.72
CA PHE A 382 2.96 21.39 -13.27
C PHE A 382 3.37 21.00 -14.68
N LYS A 383 3.59 19.71 -14.89
CA LYS A 383 3.97 19.14 -16.19
C LYS A 383 2.99 18.05 -16.59
N GLU A 384 2.92 17.78 -17.87
CA GLU A 384 2.09 16.73 -18.44
C GLU A 384 2.90 15.86 -19.39
N ILE A 385 2.61 14.56 -19.37
CA ILE A 385 3.19 13.55 -20.25
C ILE A 385 2.05 12.68 -20.77
N ASP A 386 2.01 12.50 -22.08
CA ASP A 386 1.05 11.63 -22.73
C ASP A 386 1.72 10.32 -23.17
N LEU A 387 1.19 9.21 -22.69
CA LEU A 387 1.61 7.86 -23.04
C LEU A 387 0.42 7.14 -23.69
N GLN A 388 0.49 6.87 -25.00
CA GLN A 388 -0.54 6.10 -25.69
C GLN A 388 -0.10 4.66 -25.90
N LEU A 389 -0.96 3.74 -25.48
CA LEU A 389 -0.86 2.30 -25.67
C LEU A 389 -2.14 1.81 -26.31
N ASP A 390 -2.04 1.35 -27.55
CA ASP A 390 -3.19 0.95 -28.35
C ASP A 390 -4.24 2.07 -28.39
N THR A 391 -5.50 1.78 -28.03
CA THR A 391 -6.60 2.75 -28.00
C THR A 391 -6.65 3.58 -26.71
N ASN A 392 -5.66 3.46 -25.83
CA ASN A 392 -5.66 4.08 -24.50
C ASN A 392 -4.60 5.17 -24.41
N LEU A 393 -5.02 6.37 -23.99
CA LEU A 393 -4.14 7.49 -23.68
C LEU A 393 -4.05 7.63 -22.16
N LEU A 394 -2.84 7.53 -21.61
CA LEU A 394 -2.53 7.91 -20.23
C LEU A 394 -1.91 9.30 -20.23
N SER A 395 -2.63 10.27 -19.67
CA SER A 395 -2.12 11.61 -19.40
C SER A 395 -1.66 11.68 -17.95
N LEU A 396 -0.34 11.65 -17.75
CA LEU A 396 0.30 11.80 -16.44
C LEU A 396 0.48 13.28 -16.12
N ILE A 397 -0.21 13.75 -15.10
CA ILE A 397 -0.11 15.12 -14.59
C ILE A 397 0.85 15.12 -13.40
N LEU A 398 1.97 15.79 -13.55
CA LEU A 398 3.05 15.82 -12.58
C LEU A 398 3.03 17.13 -11.80
N ILE A 399 2.80 17.04 -10.49
CA ILE A 399 2.95 18.15 -9.55
C ILE A 399 4.34 18.01 -8.92
N ILE A 400 5.26 18.91 -9.26
CA ILE A 400 6.67 18.78 -8.90
C ILE A 400 7.04 19.81 -7.82
N PRO A 401 7.36 19.40 -6.59
CA PRO A 401 7.87 20.31 -5.58
C PRO A 401 9.24 20.87 -6.00
N LYS A 402 9.39 22.19 -6.11
CA LYS A 402 10.64 22.83 -6.57
C LYS A 402 11.77 22.82 -5.54
N LYS A 403 11.47 22.48 -4.28
CA LYS A 403 12.42 22.53 -3.17
C LYS A 403 12.45 21.20 -2.44
N ILE A 404 13.66 20.78 -2.07
CA ILE A 404 13.87 19.61 -1.21
C ILE A 404 13.53 20.01 0.23
N PRO A 405 12.68 19.25 0.93
CA PRO A 405 12.43 19.46 2.34
C PRO A 405 13.72 19.42 3.17
N LYS A 406 13.88 20.35 4.12
CA LYS A 406 15.13 20.51 4.90
C LYS A 406 15.53 19.28 5.70
N VAL A 407 14.59 18.37 5.97
CA VAL A 407 14.86 17.10 6.67
C VAL A 407 15.79 16.19 5.85
N TYR A 408 15.77 16.33 4.52
CA TYR A 408 16.58 15.53 3.61
C TYR A 408 17.94 16.17 3.28
N ASP A 409 18.24 17.39 3.74
CA ASP A 409 19.43 18.15 3.32
C ASP A 409 20.74 17.36 3.51
N LYS A 410 20.86 16.59 4.59
CA LYS A 410 22.05 15.77 4.87
C LYS A 410 22.10 14.55 3.96
N ALA A 411 21.06 13.74 3.96
CA ALA A 411 20.97 12.52 3.17
C ALA A 411 21.06 12.80 1.65
N TYR A 412 20.55 13.94 1.21
CA TYR A 412 20.61 14.34 -0.20
C TYR A 412 22.02 14.67 -0.69
N LYS A 413 22.95 15.10 0.18
CA LYS A 413 24.33 15.40 -0.25
C LYS A 413 25.04 14.18 -0.82
N GLU A 414 24.82 13.02 -0.23
CA GLU A 414 25.43 11.74 -0.60
C GLU A 414 24.53 10.88 -1.49
N TYR A 415 23.32 11.34 -1.79
CA TYR A 415 22.38 10.60 -2.61
C TYR A 415 22.86 10.46 -4.05
N GLU A 416 22.95 9.22 -4.53
CA GLU A 416 23.40 8.90 -5.88
C GLU A 416 22.41 9.38 -6.96
N TYR A 417 21.10 9.19 -6.71
CA TYR A 417 20.04 9.42 -7.69
C TYR A 417 19.41 10.81 -7.62
N LYS A 418 20.21 11.86 -7.44
CA LYS A 418 19.75 13.26 -7.28
C LYS A 418 18.81 13.74 -8.39
N ASP A 419 19.04 13.32 -9.62
CA ASP A 419 18.20 13.68 -10.77
C ASP A 419 16.77 13.14 -10.64
N TYR A 420 16.54 12.08 -9.87
CA TYR A 420 15.20 11.50 -9.65
C TYR A 420 14.45 12.18 -8.49
N GLY A 421 15.07 13.14 -7.80
CA GLY A 421 14.47 13.87 -6.69
C GLY A 421 14.39 13.05 -5.40
N VAL A 422 13.78 13.65 -4.38
CA VAL A 422 13.69 13.08 -3.02
C VAL A 422 12.25 12.89 -2.59
N GLY A 423 11.96 11.75 -1.99
CA GLY A 423 10.63 11.38 -1.55
C GLY A 423 10.04 10.35 -2.50
N ARG A 424 8.73 10.42 -2.70
CA ARG A 424 7.97 9.34 -3.30
C ARG A 424 6.90 9.89 -4.22
N PHE A 425 6.52 9.13 -5.24
CA PHE A 425 5.34 9.50 -6.03
C PHE A 425 4.09 9.26 -5.18
N GLN A 426 3.09 10.11 -5.37
CA GLN A 426 1.83 9.97 -4.65
C GLN A 426 0.66 10.36 -5.55
N TYR A 427 -0.32 9.48 -5.62
CA TYR A 427 -1.58 9.78 -6.27
C TYR A 427 -2.31 10.93 -5.58
N VAL A 428 -2.70 11.91 -6.38
CA VAL A 428 -3.65 12.94 -5.97
C VAL A 428 -5.01 12.57 -6.56
N TYR A 429 -5.59 11.50 -6.02
CA TYR A 429 -6.81 10.83 -6.53
C TYR A 429 -7.96 11.77 -6.84
N ARG A 430 -8.05 12.88 -6.09
CA ARG A 430 -9.06 13.91 -6.32
C ARG A 430 -9.03 14.42 -7.76
N TYR A 431 -7.88 14.49 -8.41
CA TYR A 431 -7.73 14.96 -9.79
C TYR A 431 -7.42 13.83 -10.78
N CYS A 432 -7.77 12.59 -10.43
CA CYS A 432 -7.69 11.47 -11.35
C CYS A 432 -9.07 11.18 -11.94
N GLU A 433 -9.13 10.88 -13.23
CA GLU A 433 -10.37 10.65 -13.95
C GLU A 433 -10.13 9.67 -15.10
N CYS A 434 -11.15 8.90 -15.46
CA CYS A 434 -11.18 8.08 -16.68
C CYS A 434 -12.37 8.54 -17.52
N ARG A 435 -12.15 8.80 -18.81
CA ARG A 435 -13.20 9.23 -19.73
C ARG A 435 -13.01 8.69 -21.14
N GLU A 436 -14.11 8.59 -21.87
CA GLU A 436 -14.10 8.28 -23.30
C GLU A 436 -13.77 9.54 -24.11
N LEU A 437 -13.08 9.34 -25.24
CA LEU A 437 -12.73 10.40 -26.19
C LEU A 437 -13.59 10.29 -27.45
N GLU A 438 -13.99 11.43 -27.99
CA GLU A 438 -14.66 11.50 -29.28
C GLU A 438 -13.64 11.32 -30.41
N VAL A 439 -13.96 10.40 -31.34
CA VAL A 439 -13.18 10.20 -32.56
C VAL A 439 -13.55 11.28 -33.56
N LYS A 440 -12.56 11.97 -34.14
CA LYS A 440 -12.82 13.01 -35.13
C LYS A 440 -13.62 12.43 -36.30
N ASN A 441 -14.73 13.08 -36.64
CA ASN A 441 -15.62 12.71 -37.74
C ASN A 441 -16.16 11.26 -37.69
N ASN A 442 -16.14 10.58 -36.53
CA ASN A 442 -16.49 9.17 -36.39
C ASN A 442 -15.72 8.22 -37.34
N ASP A 443 -14.49 8.58 -37.72
CA ASP A 443 -13.65 7.73 -38.56
C ASP A 443 -12.78 6.79 -37.70
N TYR A 444 -13.26 5.55 -37.54
CA TYR A 444 -12.59 4.53 -36.73
C TYR A 444 -11.42 3.84 -37.45
N THR A 445 -11.11 4.21 -38.69
CA THR A 445 -10.03 3.57 -39.46
C THR A 445 -8.63 3.94 -38.94
N ASN A 446 -8.51 5.06 -38.22
CA ASN A 446 -7.25 5.57 -37.67
C ASN A 446 -7.31 5.61 -36.13
N ILE A 447 -7.55 4.44 -35.51
CA ILE A 447 -7.51 4.29 -34.04
C ILE A 447 -6.31 3.45 -33.62
N GLY A 448 -5.81 3.71 -32.43
CA GLY A 448 -4.73 2.93 -31.83
C GLY A 448 -3.40 3.68 -31.91
N LEU A 449 -2.29 2.95 -31.83
CA LEU A 449 -0.95 3.54 -31.70
C LEU A 449 -0.59 4.57 -32.80
N HIS A 450 -1.05 4.34 -34.03
CA HIS A 450 -0.80 5.23 -35.18
C HIS A 450 -1.90 6.28 -35.41
N GLY A 451 -2.92 6.32 -34.55
CA GLY A 451 -4.10 7.15 -34.71
C GLY A 451 -4.62 7.73 -33.39
N ASP A 452 -5.93 7.93 -33.31
CA ASP A 452 -6.62 8.51 -32.15
C ASP A 452 -6.82 7.46 -31.04
N ALA A 453 -6.80 7.93 -29.79
CA ALA A 453 -7.18 7.13 -28.62
C ALA A 453 -8.70 7.19 -28.40
N LEU A 454 -9.26 6.15 -27.81
CA LEU A 454 -10.68 6.03 -27.44
C LEU A 454 -10.93 6.29 -25.95
N THR A 455 -9.94 6.01 -25.11
CA THR A 455 -10.08 6.15 -23.66
C THR A 455 -8.91 6.94 -23.10
N GLN A 456 -9.20 7.97 -22.32
CA GLN A 456 -8.21 8.77 -21.61
C GLN A 456 -8.24 8.46 -20.11
N TYR A 457 -7.09 8.07 -19.59
CA TYR A 457 -6.82 7.97 -18.16
C TYR A 457 -6.01 9.20 -17.75
N ILE A 458 -6.61 10.08 -16.97
CA ILE A 458 -5.93 11.22 -16.36
C ILE A 458 -5.47 10.80 -14.98
N ILE A 459 -4.15 10.70 -14.79
CA ILE A 459 -3.55 10.33 -13.51
C ILE A 459 -2.71 11.50 -13.01
N THR A 460 -3.14 12.12 -11.92
CA THR A 460 -2.40 13.21 -11.27
C THR A 460 -1.54 12.67 -10.14
N LEU A 461 -0.24 12.93 -10.23
CA LEU A 461 0.77 12.51 -9.27
C LEU A 461 1.52 13.71 -8.72
N LEU A 462 1.69 13.72 -7.40
CA LEU A 462 2.76 14.48 -6.78
C LEU A 462 4.07 13.71 -6.92
N THR A 463 5.11 14.36 -7.43
CA THR A 463 6.40 13.73 -7.68
C THR A 463 7.34 13.88 -6.48
N PRO A 464 8.44 13.10 -6.43
CA PRO A 464 9.58 13.41 -5.60
C PRO A 464 10.02 14.87 -5.79
N ALA A 465 10.44 15.50 -4.69
CA ALA A 465 10.86 16.88 -4.67
C ALA A 465 12.11 17.07 -5.54
N LYS A 466 12.07 18.09 -6.40
CA LYS A 466 13.14 18.48 -7.32
C LYS A 466 13.51 17.38 -8.34
N ALA A 467 12.56 16.48 -8.64
CA ALA A 467 12.74 15.51 -9.72
C ALA A 467 13.01 16.22 -11.04
N LYS A 468 14.00 15.70 -11.78
CA LYS A 468 14.33 16.08 -13.16
C LYS A 468 14.23 14.89 -14.12
N LYS A 469 14.34 13.67 -13.60
CA LYS A 469 14.17 12.42 -14.32
C LYS A 469 13.09 11.58 -13.67
N ILE A 470 12.38 10.82 -14.49
CA ILE A 470 11.40 9.83 -14.07
C ILE A 470 11.74 8.51 -14.75
N GLU A 471 11.71 7.43 -13.98
CA GLU A 471 11.79 6.07 -14.52
C GLU A 471 10.42 5.40 -14.40
N ILE A 472 9.91 4.93 -15.54
CA ILE A 472 8.67 4.16 -15.64
C ILE A 472 9.05 2.75 -16.08
N HIS A 473 8.97 1.79 -15.19
CA HIS A 473 9.08 0.37 -15.51
C HIS A 473 7.83 -0.10 -16.24
N LEU A 474 7.99 -0.95 -17.24
CA LEU A 474 6.88 -1.52 -17.98
C LEU A 474 6.69 -2.96 -17.49
N ALA A 475 5.50 -3.24 -16.96
CA ALA A 475 5.18 -4.58 -16.48
C ALA A 475 5.07 -5.56 -17.65
N ASN A 476 5.52 -6.79 -17.45
CA ASN A 476 5.43 -7.86 -18.43
C ASN A 476 5.06 -9.18 -17.74
N GLY A 477 4.04 -9.87 -18.25
CA GLY A 477 3.55 -11.12 -17.71
C GLY A 477 2.92 -10.99 -16.32
N VAL A 478 2.95 -12.08 -15.58
CA VAL A 478 2.54 -12.13 -14.17
C VAL A 478 3.70 -11.57 -13.34
N ASP A 479 3.49 -10.43 -12.68
CA ASP A 479 4.49 -9.83 -11.78
C ASP A 479 4.10 -10.07 -10.31
N SER A 480 5.07 -10.05 -9.39
CA SER A 480 4.84 -10.32 -7.96
C SER A 480 3.81 -9.38 -7.29
N MET A 481 3.47 -8.26 -7.92
CA MET A 481 2.41 -7.34 -7.47
C MET A 481 1.04 -7.60 -8.11
N THR A 482 0.93 -8.47 -9.11
CA THR A 482 -0.34 -9.03 -9.58
C THR A 482 -0.85 -10.18 -8.71
N GLU A 483 -0.02 -10.73 -7.83
CA GLU A 483 -0.36 -11.86 -6.95
C GLU A 483 -1.02 -11.45 -5.62
N SER A 484 -1.05 -10.16 -5.27
CA SER A 484 -1.76 -9.67 -4.08
C SER A 484 -3.28 -9.57 -4.34
N LYS A 485 -3.96 -10.69 -4.09
CA LYS A 485 -5.41 -10.94 -3.86
C LYS A 485 -6.43 -9.80 -4.10
N ASP A 486 -7.48 -10.19 -4.84
CA ASP A 486 -8.89 -9.82 -4.66
C ASP A 486 -9.38 -8.41 -5.03
N ASP A 487 -8.89 -7.81 -6.11
CA ASP A 487 -9.73 -6.85 -6.85
C ASP A 487 -9.72 -7.16 -8.34
N VAL A 488 -10.92 -7.32 -8.90
CA VAL A 488 -11.13 -7.22 -10.35
C VAL A 488 -10.75 -5.78 -10.71
N ASP A 489 -9.50 -5.58 -11.12
CA ASP A 489 -8.96 -4.27 -11.44
C ASP A 489 -9.77 -3.71 -12.62
N SER A 490 -10.60 -2.70 -12.36
CA SER A 490 -11.58 -2.18 -13.33
C SER A 490 -10.96 -1.37 -14.48
N HIS A 491 -9.64 -1.21 -14.49
CA HIS A 491 -8.91 -0.39 -15.46
C HIS A 491 -7.89 -1.24 -16.23
N ILE A 492 -7.90 -1.13 -17.56
CA ILE A 492 -7.00 -1.86 -18.46
C ILE A 492 -5.59 -1.23 -18.54
N LEU A 493 -5.46 0.05 -18.19
CA LEU A 493 -4.18 0.77 -18.08
C LEU A 493 -4.04 1.39 -16.68
N LYS A 494 -2.96 1.05 -15.97
CA LYS A 494 -2.73 1.47 -14.57
C LYS A 494 -1.28 1.87 -14.33
N CYS A 495 -1.06 3.08 -13.81
CA CYS A 495 0.28 3.56 -13.43
C CYS A 495 0.58 3.29 -11.94
N SER A 496 1.02 2.09 -11.59
CA SER A 496 1.35 1.77 -10.20
C SER A 496 2.59 2.52 -9.73
N VAL A 497 2.51 3.20 -8.59
CA VAL A 497 3.66 3.89 -8.01
C VAL A 497 4.57 2.88 -7.30
N ILE A 498 5.88 2.85 -7.64
CA ILE A 498 6.89 1.99 -7.00
C ILE A 498 7.87 2.86 -6.23
N ASN A 499 7.52 3.15 -4.98
CA ASN A 499 8.27 4.09 -4.16
C ASN A 499 9.54 3.47 -3.55
N GLY A 500 10.53 3.15 -4.39
CA GLY A 500 11.97 3.14 -4.13
C GLY A 500 12.57 2.37 -2.96
N GLY A 501 11.85 1.93 -1.94
CA GLY A 501 12.41 1.30 -0.75
C GLY A 501 12.48 2.26 0.45
N HIS A 502 11.46 2.27 1.29
CA HIS A 502 11.72 1.59 2.55
C HIS A 502 11.55 0.12 2.20
N SER A 503 12.31 -0.80 2.76
CA SER A 503 11.79 -2.15 2.87
C SER A 503 10.48 -2.06 3.67
N GLU A 504 9.37 -1.77 2.99
CA GLU A 504 8.16 -2.53 3.22
C GLU A 504 8.66 -3.94 2.95
N ARG A 505 9.12 -4.61 4.01
CA ARG A 505 8.96 -6.05 4.09
C ARG A 505 7.49 -6.23 3.72
N LEU A 506 7.27 -6.58 2.45
CA LEU A 506 6.21 -7.47 2.08
C LEU A 506 6.39 -8.60 3.09
N TRP A 507 5.57 -8.60 4.13
CA TRP A 507 5.43 -9.79 4.94
C TRP A 507 4.87 -10.82 3.97
N GLY A 508 5.78 -11.68 3.48
CA GLY A 508 5.60 -12.46 2.27
C GLY A 508 6.87 -13.17 1.79
N ASP A 509 8.06 -12.68 2.14
CA ASP A 509 9.30 -13.46 2.00
C ASP A 509 9.71 -14.00 3.38
N ILE A 510 9.52 -15.31 3.56
CA ILE A 510 10.32 -16.15 4.46
C ILE A 510 11.51 -16.62 3.63
#